data_AF-A0A4R5BEF8-F1
#
_entry.id   AF-A0A4R5BEF8-F1
#
_cell.length_a   1.000
_cell.length_b   1.000
_cell.length_c   1.000
_cell.angle_alpha   90.00
_cell.angle_beta   90.00
_cell.angle_gamma   90.00
#
_symmetry.space_group_name_H-M   'P 1'
#
loop_
_entity.id
_entity.type
_entity.pdbx_description
1 polymer ?
#
loop_
_entity_poly.entity_id
_entity_poly.type
_entity_poly.pdbx_seq_one_letter_code
_entity_poly.pdbx_strand_id
1 'polypeptide(L)' 'MSDARPAREPGRRRLVLWRHGQTAWNVERRFQGKTDIPLDETGLAQARRAASLLAGLHPTALLASP' A
#
# COMPACT_ATOMS: atom_id res chain seq x y z
N MET A 1 27.58 11.24 -5.32
CA MET A 1 26.59 10.31 -5.93
C MET A 1 25.30 11.10 -6.12
N SER A 2 25.02 11.48 -7.36
CA SER A 2 23.98 12.44 -7.74
C SER A 2 22.59 11.80 -7.64
N ASP A 3 21.74 12.29 -6.74
CA ASP A 3 20.30 12.02 -6.71
C ASP A 3 19.61 12.91 -7.76
N ALA A 4 19.90 12.67 -9.03
CA ALA A 4 19.21 13.33 -10.14
C ALA A 4 17.88 12.62 -10.37
N ARG A 5 16.87 12.96 -9.56
CA ARG A 5 15.50 12.51 -9.83
C ARG A 5 15.03 13.21 -11.10
N PRO A 6 14.45 12.48 -12.08
CA PRO A 6 13.88 13.11 -13.25
C PRO A 6 12.81 14.11 -12.81
N ALA A 7 12.91 15.34 -13.31
CA ALA A 7 11.92 16.37 -13.08
C ALA A 7 10.52 15.82 -13.47
N ARG A 8 9.51 16.14 -12.65
CA ARG A 8 8.14 15.75 -12.96
C ARG A 8 7.71 16.40 -14.27
N GLU A 9 7.50 15.59 -15.31
CA GLU A 9 6.90 16.04 -16.57
C GLU A 9 5.50 16.61 -16.29
N PRO A 10 5.23 17.88 -16.63
CA PRO A 10 3.91 18.48 -16.50
C PRO A 10 2.85 17.61 -17.21
N GLY A 11 1.80 17.22 -16.48
CA GLY A 11 0.70 16.40 -17.02
C GLY A 11 0.78 14.89 -16.77
N ARG A 12 1.94 14.33 -16.35
CA ARG A 12 2.04 12.89 -16.05
C ARG A 12 1.73 12.59 -14.58
N ARG A 13 0.62 11.90 -14.32
CA ARG A 13 0.26 11.39 -12.98
C ARG A 13 0.68 9.93 -12.84
N ARG A 14 1.25 9.57 -11.69
CA ARG A 14 1.56 8.19 -11.32
C ARG A 14 0.56 7.72 -10.27
N LEU A 15 -0.19 6.65 -10.58
CA LEU A 15 -1.04 5.94 -9.63
C LEU A 15 -0.31 4.69 -9.15
N VAL A 16 -0.24 4.50 -7.84
CA VAL A 16 0.30 3.28 -7.21
C VAL A 16 -0.87 2.57 -6.55
N LEU A 17 -1.12 1.32 -6.97
CA LEU A 17 -2.15 0.47 -6.37
C LEU A 17 -1.47 -0.51 -5.42
N TRP A 18 -1.91 -0.52 -4.18
CA TRP A 18 -1.41 -1.42 -3.15
C TRP A 18 -2.57 -2.13 -2.47
N ARG A 19 -2.49 -3.45 -2.37
CA ARG A 19 -3.47 -4.27 -1.65
C ARG A 19 -3.11 -4.30 -0.16
N HIS A 20 -4.12 -4.26 0.71
CA HIS A 20 -3.93 -4.41 2.15
C HIS A 20 -3.18 -5.71 2.51
N GLY A 21 -2.58 -5.72 3.70
CA GLY A 21 -1.87 -6.89 4.21
C GLY A 21 -2.79 -8.06 4.56
N GLN A 22 -2.19 -9.16 4.97
CA GLN A 22 -2.89 -10.36 5.38
C GLN A 22 -3.86 -10.12 6.55
N THR A 23 -4.99 -10.82 6.50
CA THR A 23 -5.98 -10.93 7.58
C THR A 23 -6.16 -12.42 7.93
N ALA A 24 -6.68 -12.71 9.13
CA ALA A 24 -6.94 -14.09 9.55
C ALA A 24 -7.82 -14.86 8.54
N TRP A 25 -8.80 -14.20 7.93
CA TRP A 25 -9.68 -14.83 6.94
C TRP A 25 -9.00 -15.13 5.60
N ASN A 26 -7.94 -14.39 5.24
CA ASN A 26 -7.14 -14.75 4.07
C ASN A 26 -6.41 -16.09 4.30
N VAL A 27 -5.98 -16.36 5.54
CA VAL A 27 -5.39 -17.66 5.93
C VAL A 27 -6.43 -18.76 5.87
N GLU A 28 -7.61 -18.52 6.46
CA GLU A 28 -8.72 -19.48 6.54
C GLU A 28 -9.42 -19.72 5.19
N ARG A 29 -9.02 -19.02 4.12
CA ARG A 29 -9.65 -19.05 2.78
C ARG A 29 -11.16 -18.81 2.82
N ARG A 30 -11.61 -17.99 3.77
CA ARG A 30 -13.02 -17.61 3.90
C ARG A 30 -13.34 -16.49 2.93
N PHE A 31 -14.52 -16.55 2.32
CA PHE A 31 -14.96 -15.51 1.39
C PHE A 31 -15.24 -14.21 2.18
N GLN A 32 -14.47 -13.16 1.90
CA GLN A 32 -14.70 -11.82 2.45
C GLN A 32 -15.75 -11.12 1.57
N GLY A 33 -16.94 -10.91 2.12
CA GLY A 33 -17.95 -10.00 1.55
C GLY A 33 -17.61 -8.55 1.87
N LYS A 34 -18.42 -7.90 2.72
CA LYS A 34 -18.20 -6.54 3.23
C LYS A 34 -17.65 -6.51 4.67
N THR A 35 -17.16 -7.64 5.18
CA THR A 35 -16.75 -7.74 6.58
C THR A 35 -15.35 -7.17 6.74
N ASP A 36 -15.23 -6.12 7.55
CA ASP A 36 -13.95 -5.52 7.90
C ASP A 36 -13.21 -6.41 8.91
N ILE A 37 -12.22 -7.15 8.41
CA ILE A 37 -11.40 -8.04 9.23
C ILE A 37 -10.04 -7.36 9.42
N PRO A 38 -9.57 -7.17 10.66
CA PRO A 38 -8.30 -6.50 10.91
C PRO A 38 -7.13 -7.31 10.33
N LEU A 39 -6.03 -6.60 10.06
CA LEU A 39 -4.75 -7.20 9.71
C LEU A 39 -4.27 -8.10 10.86
N ASP A 40 -3.72 -9.26 10.52
CA ASP A 40 -2.98 -10.07 11.49
C ASP A 40 -1.55 -9.52 11.68
N GLU A 41 -0.76 -10.15 12.55
CA GLU A 41 0.63 -9.75 12.80
C GLU A 41 1.48 -9.73 11.51
N THR A 42 1.23 -10.67 10.61
CA THR A 42 1.90 -10.73 9.31
C THR A 42 1.47 -9.57 8.42
N GLY A 43 0.18 -9.26 8.38
CA GLY A 43 -0.40 -8.12 7.67
C GLY A 43 0.15 -6.79 8.17
N LEU A 44 0.28 -6.61 9.49
CA LEU A 44 0.90 -5.43 10.09
C LEU A 44 2.38 -5.31 9.71
N ALA A 45 3.12 -6.42 9.74
CA ALA A 45 4.52 -6.42 9.30
C ALA A 45 4.66 -6.11 7.80
N GLN A 46 3.75 -6.62 6.95
CA GLN A 46 3.68 -6.28 5.53
C GLN A 46 3.42 -4.79 5.33
N ALA A 47 2.46 -4.21 6.06
CA ALA A 47 2.13 -2.79 5.98
C ALA A 47 3.32 -1.90 6.36
N ARG A 48 4.04 -2.23 7.45
CA ARG A 48 5.25 -1.51 7.87
C ARG A 48 6.37 -1.52 6.82
N ARG A 49 6.62 -2.69 6.20
CA ARG A 49 7.61 -2.80 5.11
C ARG A 49 7.18 -2.01 3.88
N ALA A 50 5.91 -2.11 3.48
CA ALA A 50 5.37 -1.38 2.34
C ALA A 50 5.45 0.15 2.56
N ALA A 51 5.15 0.63 3.76
CA ALA A 51 5.22 2.06 4.08
C ALA A 51 6.60 2.67 3.78
N SER A 52 7.68 1.96 4.13
CA SER A 52 9.05 2.43 3.86
C SER A 52 9.34 2.58 2.37
N LEU A 53 8.87 1.61 1.56
CA LEU A 53 9.05 1.63 0.10
C LEU A 53 8.17 2.70 -0.56
N LEU A 54 6.90 2.80 -0.14
CA LEU A 54 5.93 3.74 -0.69
C LEU A 54 6.28 5.19 -0.35
N ALA A 55 6.85 5.44 0.83
CA ALA A 55 7.35 6.77 1.20
C ALA A 55 8.43 7.28 0.23
N GLY A 56 9.31 6.38 -0.24
CA GLY A 56 10.32 6.69 -1.26
C GLY A 56 9.74 7.07 -2.63
N LEU A 57 8.45 6.80 -2.87
CA LEU A 57 7.76 7.21 -4.11
C LEU A 57 7.19 8.63 -4.04
N HIS A 58 7.33 9.32 -2.89
CA HIS A 58 6.80 10.67 -2.64
C HIS A 58 5.35 10.84 -3.12
N PRO A 59 4.40 10.05 -2.59
CA PRO A 59 2.99 10.21 -2.90
C PRO A 59 2.51 11.58 -2.42
N THR A 60 1.69 12.24 -3.24
CA THR A 60 1.07 13.53 -2.89
C THR A 60 -0.34 13.37 -2.30
N ALA A 61 -0.90 12.16 -2.40
CA ALA A 61 -2.19 11.79 -1.83
C ALA A 61 -2.18 10.31 -1.48
N LEU A 62 -2.89 9.95 -0.42
CA LEU A 62 -3.15 8.58 0.01
C LEU A 62 -4.66 8.37 0.03
N LEU A 63 -5.12 7.28 -0.59
CA LEU A 63 -6.54 6.92 -0.67
C LEU A 63 -6.68 5.46 -0.22
N ALA A 64 -7.72 5.18 0.56
CA ALA A 64 -8.05 3.84 1.04
C ALA A 64 -9.56 3.61 0.95
N SER A 65 -9.98 2.35 0.98
CA SER A 65 -11.39 2.01 1.19
C SER A 65 -11.85 2.44 2.59
N PRO A 66 -13.17 2.66 2.79
CA PRO A 66 -13.74 2.90 4.11
C PRO A 66 -13.44 1.77 5.10
#